data_AF-A0A7W0KP37-F1
#
_entry.id   AF-A0A7W0KP37-F1
#
_cell.length_a   1.000
_cell.length_b   1.000
_cell.length_c   1.000
_cell.angle_alpha   90.00
_cell.angle_beta   90.00
_cell.angle_gamma   90.00
#
_symmetry.space_group_name_H-M   'P 1'
#
loop_
_entity.id
_entity.type
_entity.pdbx_description
1 polymer ?
#
loop_
_entity_poly.entity_id
_entity_poly.type
_entity_poly.pdbx_seq_one_letter_code
_entity_poly.pdbx_strand_id
1 'polypeptide(L)'
;MSAPRVLAVASGSPAARAGVEVGDEVVAVDGESPRDIIRWTWLTDEADPTLDVRRGGLDLELDVEKAAGEPLGIDVHSALFDQLRTCDNHCEFCFIYQLPPGLRESLYLKDDDYRLSFLYGNFTTLTRFTEADLERVVTEGLSPLNVSIHATDGAMRNDMLRNRRGGPTLRWLRALLDNDVEVHGQIVCCPGLNDGAVLDDTLAGVLDRFPDLTSICVVPLGLSKYNTESRMRPTTGREAAAVIDCVEDWQEVYRTVLGRRLVHASDEYYLLAGRPFPEPEAYEGFAMHEDGVGMARTFELEFTGRTTSVTSPQAGFFAWADGAPAGSRYEG
;
A
#
# COMPACT_ATOMS: atom_id res chain seq x y z
N MET A 1 -14.39 -7.95 19.74
CA MET A 1 -14.18 -7.92 18.29
C MET A 1 -15.49 -8.31 17.65
N SER A 2 -15.95 -7.61 16.62
CA SER A 2 -17.18 -7.96 15.90
C SER A 2 -16.87 -9.09 14.91
N ALA A 3 -17.65 -10.17 14.95
CA ALA A 3 -17.57 -11.25 13.98
C ALA A 3 -17.85 -10.73 12.56
N PRO A 4 -17.20 -11.29 11.51
CA PRO A 4 -17.55 -11.01 10.12
C PRO A 4 -19.04 -11.19 9.87
N ARG A 5 -19.68 -10.18 9.27
CA ARG A 5 -21.08 -10.27 8.86
C ARG A 5 -21.18 -10.48 7.35
N VAL A 6 -21.94 -11.48 6.94
CA VAL A 6 -22.20 -11.78 5.53
C VAL A 6 -23.06 -10.68 4.90
N LEU A 7 -22.55 -10.05 3.83
CA LEU A 7 -23.23 -9.02 3.05
C LEU A 7 -23.85 -9.58 1.77
N ALA A 8 -23.16 -10.50 1.12
CA ALA A 8 -23.64 -11.17 -0.07
C ALA A 8 -23.14 -12.63 -0.11
N VAL A 9 -23.92 -13.47 -0.77
CA VAL A 9 -23.55 -14.85 -1.07
C VAL A 9 -23.73 -15.08 -2.56
N ALA A 10 -22.66 -15.47 -3.24
CA ALA A 10 -22.68 -15.73 -4.68
C ALA A 10 -23.55 -16.97 -4.97
N SER A 11 -24.44 -16.85 -5.96
CA SER A 11 -25.33 -17.96 -6.34
C SER A 11 -24.55 -19.18 -6.83
N GLY A 12 -24.86 -20.36 -6.29
CA GLY A 12 -24.18 -21.62 -6.64
C GLY A 12 -22.78 -21.81 -6.05
N SER A 13 -22.29 -20.85 -5.26
CA SER A 13 -21.02 -20.96 -4.53
C SER A 13 -21.03 -22.06 -3.48
N PRO A 14 -19.85 -22.50 -2.99
CA PRO A 14 -19.76 -23.41 -1.86
C PRO A 14 -20.58 -22.96 -0.64
N ALA A 15 -20.48 -21.69 -0.25
CA ALA A 15 -21.25 -21.14 0.86
C ALA A 15 -22.77 -21.19 0.63
N ALA A 16 -23.23 -20.91 -0.58
CA ALA A 16 -24.65 -21.02 -0.91
C ALA A 16 -25.15 -22.46 -0.78
N ARG A 17 -24.35 -23.46 -1.18
CA ARG A 17 -24.70 -24.88 -1.07
C ARG A 17 -24.73 -25.35 0.39
N ALA A 18 -23.82 -24.82 1.22
CA ALA A 18 -23.78 -25.08 2.66
C ALA A 18 -24.90 -24.37 3.45
N GLY A 19 -25.63 -23.45 2.82
CA GLY A 19 -26.77 -22.77 3.43
C GLY A 19 -26.41 -21.49 4.21
N VAL A 20 -25.29 -20.85 3.89
CA VAL A 20 -24.95 -19.52 4.41
C VAL A 20 -25.94 -18.48 3.87
N GLU A 21 -26.37 -17.56 4.74
CA GLU A 21 -27.34 -16.51 4.41
C GLU A 21 -26.77 -15.10 4.65
N VAL A 22 -27.31 -14.12 3.92
CA VAL A 22 -27.01 -12.71 4.15
C VAL A 22 -27.44 -12.31 5.56
N GLY A 23 -26.53 -11.68 6.29
CA GLY A 23 -26.74 -11.28 7.69
C GLY A 23 -26.19 -12.25 8.72
N ASP A 24 -25.72 -13.44 8.32
CA ASP A 24 -25.01 -14.35 9.21
C ASP A 24 -23.77 -13.69 9.80
N GLU A 25 -23.53 -13.89 11.10
CA GLU A 25 -22.30 -13.50 11.78
C GLU A 25 -21.39 -14.72 11.92
N VAL A 26 -20.26 -14.75 11.21
CA VAL A 26 -19.33 -15.88 11.25
C VAL A 26 -18.39 -15.72 12.44
N VAL A 27 -18.64 -16.48 13.50
CA VAL A 27 -17.97 -16.38 14.79
C VAL A 27 -16.60 -17.06 14.75
N ALA A 28 -16.51 -18.19 14.04
CA ALA A 28 -15.27 -18.92 13.83
C ALA A 28 -15.29 -19.69 12.50
N VAL A 29 -14.08 -20.02 12.03
CA VAL A 29 -13.81 -20.93 10.91
C VAL A 29 -12.82 -21.96 11.43
N ASP A 30 -13.17 -23.25 11.35
CA ASP A 30 -12.39 -24.37 11.91
C ASP A 30 -12.02 -24.16 13.40
N GLY A 31 -12.96 -23.60 14.17
CA GLY A 31 -12.77 -23.31 15.59
C GLY A 31 -11.90 -22.08 15.89
N GLU A 32 -11.40 -21.37 14.87
CA GLU A 32 -10.65 -20.13 15.04
C GLU A 32 -11.51 -18.89 14.72
N SER A 33 -11.53 -17.91 15.63
CA SER A 33 -12.22 -16.65 15.38
C SER A 33 -11.37 -15.73 14.49
N PRO A 34 -11.81 -15.40 13.27
CA PRO A 34 -11.06 -14.55 12.35
C PRO A 34 -10.97 -13.12 12.91
N ARG A 35 -9.74 -12.65 13.10
CA ARG A 35 -9.48 -11.33 13.72
C ARG A 35 -9.52 -10.20 12.70
N ASP A 36 -9.19 -10.49 11.45
CA ASP A 36 -9.29 -9.57 10.32
C ASP A 36 -9.48 -10.31 8.98
N ILE A 37 -9.44 -9.56 7.86
CA ILE A 37 -9.67 -10.10 6.52
C ILE A 37 -8.55 -11.02 6.06
N ILE A 38 -7.32 -10.79 6.52
CA ILE A 38 -6.17 -11.62 6.16
C ILE A 38 -6.41 -13.01 6.74
N ARG A 39 -6.72 -13.08 8.05
CA ARG A 39 -6.97 -14.37 8.69
C ARG A 39 -8.24 -15.05 8.20
N TRP A 40 -9.30 -14.28 7.94
CA TRP A 40 -10.50 -14.78 7.27
C TRP A 40 -10.15 -15.47 5.96
N THR A 41 -9.42 -14.78 5.07
CA THR A 41 -9.09 -15.32 3.75
C THR A 41 -8.31 -16.62 3.87
N TRP A 42 -7.30 -16.70 4.72
CA TRP A 42 -6.56 -17.96 4.93
C TRP A 42 -7.41 -19.10 5.46
N LEU A 43 -8.19 -18.85 6.50
CA LEU A 43 -9.07 -19.89 7.05
C LEU A 43 -10.08 -20.38 6.00
N THR A 44 -10.59 -19.47 5.17
CA THR A 44 -11.53 -19.83 4.11
C THR A 44 -10.86 -20.33 2.83
N ASP A 45 -9.53 -20.30 2.72
CA ASP A 45 -8.82 -20.82 1.55
C ASP A 45 -8.63 -22.35 1.63
N GLU A 46 -8.59 -22.89 2.85
CA GLU A 46 -8.47 -24.32 3.13
C GLU A 46 -9.63 -25.16 2.53
N ALA A 47 -9.39 -26.46 2.38
CA ALA A 47 -10.42 -27.38 1.91
C ALA A 47 -11.45 -27.67 3.00
N ASP A 48 -12.72 -27.76 2.58
CA ASP A 48 -13.85 -28.16 3.44
C ASP A 48 -13.94 -27.45 4.81
N PRO A 49 -13.89 -26.10 4.90
CA PRO A 49 -13.91 -25.40 6.18
C PRO A 49 -15.27 -25.51 6.87
N THR A 50 -15.25 -25.61 8.20
CA THR A 50 -16.45 -25.56 9.06
C THR A 50 -16.66 -24.13 9.56
N LEU A 51 -17.83 -23.55 9.27
CA LEU A 51 -18.22 -22.20 9.69
C LEU A 51 -19.14 -22.27 10.92
N ASP A 52 -18.72 -21.64 12.01
CA ASP A 52 -19.58 -21.36 13.15
C ASP A 52 -20.30 -20.02 12.91
N VAL A 53 -21.59 -20.07 12.60
CA VAL A 53 -22.38 -18.87 12.28
C VAL A 53 -23.46 -18.59 13.32
N ARG A 54 -23.69 -17.31 13.59
CA ARG A 54 -24.82 -16.84 14.41
C ARG A 54 -25.87 -16.21 13.51
N ARG A 55 -27.05 -16.84 13.47
CA ARG A 55 -28.23 -16.41 12.70
C ARG A 55 -29.40 -16.16 13.62
N GLY A 56 -29.85 -14.90 13.71
CA GLY A 56 -31.01 -14.55 14.53
C GLY A 56 -30.88 -14.95 16.02
N GLY A 57 -29.66 -15.03 16.54
CA GLY A 57 -29.36 -15.45 17.91
C GLY A 57 -29.20 -16.96 18.12
N LEU A 58 -29.31 -17.77 17.07
CA LEU A 58 -28.98 -19.19 17.09
C LEU A 58 -27.56 -19.40 16.56
N ASP A 59 -26.79 -20.22 17.26
CA ASP A 59 -25.48 -20.68 16.79
C ASP A 59 -25.69 -21.94 15.93
N LEU A 60 -25.11 -21.95 14.73
CA LEU A 60 -25.19 -23.00 13.73
C LEU A 60 -23.77 -23.35 13.28
N GLU A 61 -23.53 -24.62 13.01
CA GLU A 61 -22.28 -25.13 12.43
C GLU A 61 -22.59 -25.54 10.98
N LEU A 62 -21.82 -25.03 10.02
CA LEU A 62 -22.01 -25.27 8.59
C LEU A 62 -20.72 -25.79 7.97
N ASP A 63 -20.73 -27.04 7.50
CA ASP A 63 -19.63 -27.61 6.73
C ASP A 63 -19.72 -27.17 5.27
N VAL A 64 -18.64 -26.59 4.74
CA VAL A 64 -18.62 -26.04 3.38
C VAL A 64 -17.76 -26.88 2.44
N GLU A 65 -18.38 -27.79 1.69
CA GLU A 65 -17.66 -28.61 0.71
C GLU A 65 -17.05 -27.76 -0.43
N LYS A 66 -15.72 -27.69 -0.47
CA LYS A 66 -14.93 -26.98 -1.49
C LYS A 66 -13.48 -27.46 -1.55
N ALA A 67 -12.84 -27.27 -2.69
CA ALA A 67 -11.40 -27.47 -2.79
C ALA A 67 -10.60 -26.35 -2.09
N ALA A 68 -9.37 -26.66 -1.67
CA ALA A 68 -8.42 -25.64 -1.25
C ALA A 68 -8.14 -24.68 -2.43
N GLY A 69 -8.09 -23.37 -2.16
CA GLY A 69 -7.97 -22.33 -3.19
C GLY A 69 -9.28 -21.98 -3.92
N GLU A 70 -10.36 -22.76 -3.73
CA GLU A 70 -11.67 -22.43 -4.32
C GLU A 70 -12.32 -21.29 -3.52
N PRO A 71 -12.78 -20.20 -4.17
CA PRO A 71 -13.46 -19.11 -3.49
C PRO A 71 -14.73 -19.60 -2.77
N LEU A 72 -14.86 -19.22 -1.50
CA LEU A 72 -16.02 -19.57 -0.67
C LEU A 72 -17.34 -18.98 -1.22
N GLY A 73 -17.25 -17.82 -1.88
CA GLY A 73 -18.38 -17.10 -2.48
C GLY A 73 -19.22 -16.30 -1.49
N ILE A 74 -18.57 -15.79 -0.43
CA ILE A 74 -19.17 -14.90 0.57
C ILE A 74 -18.46 -13.55 0.50
N ASP A 75 -19.24 -12.47 0.39
CA ASP A 75 -18.75 -11.13 0.69
C ASP A 75 -19.09 -10.80 2.14
N VAL A 76 -18.08 -10.50 2.95
CA VAL A 76 -18.23 -10.10 4.35
C VAL A 76 -18.00 -8.61 4.51
N HIS A 77 -18.64 -8.00 5.52
CA HIS A 77 -18.47 -6.58 5.82
C HIS A 77 -17.04 -6.30 6.26
N SER A 78 -16.22 -5.81 5.34
CA SER A 78 -14.79 -5.59 5.55
C SER A 78 -14.45 -4.11 5.75
N ALA A 79 -13.75 -3.85 6.85
CA ALA A 79 -12.78 -2.76 6.98
C ALA A 79 -11.65 -3.18 7.94
N LEU A 80 -11.25 -4.47 7.93
CA LEU A 80 -10.31 -5.13 8.87
C LEU A 80 -10.87 -5.49 10.27
N PHE A 81 -12.18 -5.79 10.38
CA PHE A 81 -12.96 -6.41 11.48
C PHE A 81 -12.82 -5.88 12.94
N ASP A 82 -11.84 -5.04 13.23
CA ASP A 82 -11.74 -4.07 14.33
C ASP A 82 -11.66 -2.63 13.78
N GLN A 83 -11.52 -1.63 14.66
CA GLN A 83 -11.34 -0.24 14.19
C GLN A 83 -9.99 -0.10 13.48
N LEU A 84 -10.02 0.19 12.18
CA LEU A 84 -8.84 0.57 11.38
C LEU A 84 -7.91 1.47 12.18
N ARG A 85 -6.62 1.13 12.19
CA ARG A 85 -5.63 1.98 12.83
C ARG A 85 -5.42 3.21 11.98
N THR A 86 -5.96 4.32 12.48
CA THR A 86 -5.80 5.60 11.81
C THR A 86 -4.48 6.26 12.16
N CYS A 87 -3.93 6.92 11.13
CA CYS A 87 -2.74 7.75 11.24
C CYS A 87 -2.94 8.89 12.25
N ASP A 88 -1.96 9.07 13.16
CA ASP A 88 -1.94 10.22 14.07
C ASP A 88 -0.87 11.26 13.72
N ASN A 89 -0.26 11.14 12.54
CA ASN A 89 0.62 12.18 12.02
C ASN A 89 -0.17 13.40 11.58
N HIS A 90 0.49 14.55 11.67
CA HIS A 90 -0.08 15.85 11.35
C HIS A 90 0.71 16.51 10.21
N CYS A 91 1.15 15.71 9.23
CA CYS A 91 2.03 16.15 8.16
C CYS A 91 1.45 17.35 7.39
N GLU A 92 2.28 18.36 7.13
CA GLU A 92 1.88 19.53 6.33
C GLU A 92 1.48 19.16 4.89
N PHE A 93 2.08 18.08 4.39
CA PHE A 93 1.85 17.54 3.05
C PHE A 93 0.75 16.47 3.01
N CYS A 94 0.04 16.18 4.11
CA CYS A 94 -0.97 15.13 4.13
C CYS A 94 -2.11 15.48 3.17
N PHE A 95 -2.32 14.66 2.14
CA PHE A 95 -3.35 14.92 1.13
C PHE A 95 -4.77 14.89 1.73
N ILE A 96 -5.01 14.03 2.71
CA ILE A 96 -6.31 13.88 3.38
C ILE A 96 -6.76 15.18 4.07
N TYR A 97 -5.83 15.92 4.68
CA TYR A 97 -6.14 17.23 5.29
C TYR A 97 -6.49 18.31 4.27
N GLN A 98 -6.14 18.10 3.00
CA GLN A 98 -6.38 19.04 1.92
C GLN A 98 -7.60 18.64 1.08
N LEU A 99 -8.40 17.68 1.52
CA LEU A 99 -9.63 17.31 0.84
C LEU A 99 -10.74 18.37 1.07
N PRO A 100 -11.58 18.69 0.06
CA PRO A 100 -12.73 19.54 0.27
C PRO A 100 -13.67 18.93 1.32
N PRO A 101 -14.45 19.72 2.07
CA PRO A 101 -15.50 19.20 2.93
C PRO A 101 -16.68 18.61 2.13
N GLY A 102 -17.40 17.65 2.71
CA GLY A 102 -18.62 17.07 2.13
C GLY A 102 -18.42 15.87 1.18
N LEU A 103 -17.22 15.30 1.12
CA LEU A 103 -16.95 14.04 0.43
C LEU A 103 -17.45 12.84 1.26
N ARG A 104 -17.40 11.64 0.66
CA ARG A 104 -17.70 10.39 1.37
C ARG A 104 -16.77 10.22 2.56
N GLU A 105 -17.29 9.81 3.71
CA GLU A 105 -16.53 9.68 4.97
C GLU A 105 -15.27 8.82 4.82
N SER A 106 -15.35 7.75 4.01
CA SER A 106 -14.24 6.86 3.72
C SER A 106 -13.02 7.56 3.10
N LEU A 107 -13.22 8.68 2.39
CA LEU A 107 -12.13 9.44 1.78
C LEU A 107 -11.34 10.28 2.80
N TYR A 108 -11.91 10.56 3.98
CA TYR A 108 -11.21 11.27 5.05
C TYR A 108 -10.46 10.36 6.01
N LEU A 109 -10.55 9.05 5.81
CA LEU A 109 -9.83 8.11 6.62
C LEU A 109 -8.34 8.21 6.32
N LYS A 110 -7.54 8.47 7.36
CA LYS A 110 -6.09 8.41 7.23
C LYS A 110 -5.60 7.03 7.60
N ASP A 111 -5.03 6.36 6.63
CA ASP A 111 -4.43 5.06 6.85
C ASP A 111 -3.00 5.18 7.40
N ASP A 112 -2.65 4.26 8.29
CA ASP A 112 -1.29 3.97 8.75
C ASP A 112 -1.15 2.48 9.11
N ASP A 113 -2.10 1.65 8.66
CA ASP A 113 -2.26 0.24 9.02
C ASP A 113 -1.47 -0.64 8.05
N TYR A 114 -0.51 -1.41 8.58
CA TYR A 114 0.32 -2.32 7.77
C TYR A 114 -0.51 -3.38 7.04
N ARG A 115 -1.71 -3.70 7.53
CA ARG A 115 -2.62 -4.63 6.85
C ARG A 115 -3.09 -4.05 5.52
N LEU A 116 -3.51 -2.78 5.51
CA LEU A 116 -3.88 -2.11 4.27
C LEU A 116 -2.68 -1.88 3.35
N SER A 117 -1.48 -1.75 3.95
CA SER A 117 -0.23 -1.73 3.20
C SER A 117 0.04 -3.02 2.43
N PHE A 118 -0.16 -4.17 3.08
CA PHE A 118 -0.04 -5.50 2.46
C PHE A 118 -1.15 -5.76 1.43
N LEU A 119 -2.39 -5.37 1.75
CA LEU A 119 -3.55 -5.73 0.92
C LEU A 119 -3.73 -4.84 -0.32
N TYR A 120 -3.45 -3.54 -0.18
CA TYR A 120 -3.81 -2.53 -1.17
C TYR A 120 -2.66 -1.60 -1.54
N GLY A 121 -1.45 -1.86 -1.05
CA GLY A 121 -0.29 -1.02 -1.37
C GLY A 121 -0.23 0.31 -0.60
N ASN A 122 -1.14 0.55 0.36
CA ASN A 122 -1.16 1.82 1.09
C ASN A 122 0.13 2.05 1.89
N PHE A 123 0.60 3.30 1.93
CA PHE A 123 1.81 3.61 2.69
C PHE A 123 1.54 3.78 4.18
N THR A 124 2.31 3.06 5.01
CA THR A 124 2.38 3.29 6.45
C THR A 124 3.66 4.05 6.81
N THR A 125 3.56 4.98 7.75
CA THR A 125 4.69 5.68 8.35
C THR A 125 5.32 4.90 9.51
N LEU A 126 4.69 3.77 9.90
CA LEU A 126 5.06 2.95 11.05
C LEU A 126 5.01 3.68 12.39
N THR A 127 4.41 4.87 12.49
CA THR A 127 4.37 5.62 13.77
C THR A 127 3.42 5.00 14.79
N ARG A 128 2.43 4.23 14.31
CA ARG A 128 1.51 3.40 15.08
C ARG A 128 1.91 1.93 15.17
N PHE A 129 3.01 1.52 14.55
CA PHE A 129 3.46 0.13 14.50
C PHE A 129 4.07 -0.29 15.85
N THR A 130 3.76 -1.51 16.29
CA THR A 130 4.13 -2.06 17.60
C THR A 130 4.90 -3.36 17.47
N GLU A 131 5.50 -3.81 18.57
CA GLU A 131 6.15 -5.12 18.68
C GLU A 131 5.21 -6.28 18.28
N ALA A 132 3.94 -6.22 18.69
CA ALA A 132 2.95 -7.24 18.35
C ALA A 132 2.58 -7.21 16.85
N ASP A 133 2.60 -6.03 16.23
CA ASP A 133 2.39 -5.92 14.78
C ASP A 133 3.58 -6.52 14.01
N LEU A 134 4.81 -6.27 14.48
CA LEU A 134 6.02 -6.89 13.91
C LEU A 134 5.97 -8.42 14.02
N GLU A 135 5.71 -8.96 15.21
CA GLU A 135 5.60 -10.40 15.43
C GLU A 135 4.59 -11.01 14.46
N ARG A 136 3.45 -10.33 14.28
CA ARG A 136 2.43 -10.78 13.36
C ARG A 136 2.89 -10.75 11.91
N VAL A 137 3.45 -9.64 11.43
CA VAL A 137 3.99 -9.53 10.06
C VAL A 137 4.96 -10.68 9.76
N VAL A 138 5.86 -10.99 10.71
CA VAL A 138 6.87 -12.03 10.53
C VAL A 138 6.26 -13.44 10.59
N THR A 139 5.45 -13.73 11.60
CA THR A 139 4.88 -15.08 11.80
C THR A 139 3.85 -15.44 10.74
N GLU A 140 3.13 -14.44 10.23
CA GLU A 140 2.11 -14.61 9.21
C GLU A 140 2.64 -14.37 7.78
N GLY A 141 3.92 -13.97 7.63
CA GLY A 141 4.55 -13.78 6.32
C GLY A 141 3.95 -12.65 5.48
N LEU A 142 3.56 -11.53 6.11
CA LEU A 142 2.89 -10.41 5.45
C LEU A 142 3.89 -9.57 4.66
N SER A 143 3.96 -9.80 3.36
CA SER A 143 4.90 -9.18 2.44
C SER A 143 4.30 -9.09 1.02
N PRO A 144 4.49 -8.00 0.26
CA PRO A 144 5.28 -6.81 0.57
C PRO A 144 4.56 -5.80 1.48
N LEU A 145 5.31 -4.84 2.03
CA LEU A 145 4.80 -3.66 2.73
C LEU A 145 5.30 -2.35 2.09
N ASN A 146 4.48 -1.31 2.15
CA ASN A 146 4.75 0.02 1.60
C ASN A 146 4.98 1.02 2.74
N VAL A 147 6.19 1.59 2.82
CA VAL A 147 6.63 2.43 3.95
C VAL A 147 6.97 3.85 3.51
N SER A 148 6.30 4.82 4.12
CA SER A 148 6.55 6.25 3.97
C SER A 148 7.78 6.68 4.77
N ILE A 149 8.93 6.79 4.10
CA ILE A 149 10.23 7.09 4.72
C ILE A 149 10.39 8.60 4.91
N HIS A 150 10.21 9.38 3.84
CA HIS A 150 10.36 10.85 3.72
C HIS A 150 11.75 11.44 4.04
N ALA A 151 12.40 10.97 5.11
CA ALA A 151 13.76 11.34 5.50
C ALA A 151 14.35 10.25 6.41
N THR A 152 15.65 10.00 6.29
CA THR A 152 16.38 9.08 7.19
C THR A 152 16.92 9.77 8.44
N ASP A 153 17.11 11.10 8.40
CA ASP A 153 17.37 11.89 9.60
C ASP A 153 16.13 11.94 10.51
N GLY A 154 16.30 11.59 11.77
CA GLY A 154 15.20 11.47 12.71
C GLY A 154 14.55 12.81 13.07
N ALA A 155 15.33 13.90 13.10
CA ALA A 155 14.80 15.22 13.41
C ALA A 155 13.97 15.78 12.23
N MET A 156 14.48 15.63 11.01
CA MET A 156 13.77 15.97 9.79
C MET A 156 12.48 15.16 9.66
N ARG A 157 12.54 13.83 9.84
CA ARG A 157 11.35 12.97 9.78
C ARG A 157 10.30 13.37 10.83
N ASN A 158 10.72 13.74 12.04
CA ASN A 158 9.83 14.24 13.09
C ASN A 158 9.14 15.55 12.70
N ASP A 159 9.89 16.50 12.12
CA ASP A 159 9.36 17.79 11.67
C ASP A 159 8.33 17.59 10.55
N MET A 160 8.70 16.82 9.53
CA MET A 160 7.83 16.49 8.39
C MET A 160 6.51 15.84 8.81
N LEU A 161 6.56 14.84 9.69
CA LEU A 161 5.37 14.14 10.17
C LEU A 161 4.59 14.93 11.25
N ARG A 162 5.17 16.04 11.75
CA ARG A 162 4.74 16.73 12.98
C ARG A 162 4.48 15.75 14.12
N ASN A 163 5.34 14.74 14.25
CA ASN A 163 5.20 13.65 15.21
C ASN A 163 6.58 13.23 15.73
N ARG A 164 6.80 13.32 17.05
CA ARG A 164 8.08 12.99 17.70
C ARG A 164 8.45 11.50 17.59
N ARG A 165 7.48 10.65 17.25
CA ARG A 165 7.72 9.22 16.98
C ARG A 165 8.27 8.95 15.58
N GLY A 166 8.23 9.92 14.66
CA GLY A 166 8.74 9.78 13.30
C GLY A 166 10.15 9.20 13.23
N GLY A 167 11.17 9.90 13.73
CA GLY A 167 12.54 9.38 13.76
C GLY A 167 12.66 7.99 14.42
N PRO A 168 12.20 7.81 15.67
CA PRO A 168 12.30 6.54 16.38
C PRO A 168 11.68 5.33 15.66
N THR A 169 10.61 5.50 14.88
CA THR A 169 9.94 4.36 14.23
C THR A 169 10.66 3.84 12.99
N LEU A 170 11.73 4.50 12.52
CA LEU A 170 12.63 3.90 11.52
C LEU A 170 13.29 2.60 12.00
N ARG A 171 13.33 2.35 13.32
CA ARG A 171 13.75 1.04 13.86
C ARG A 171 12.88 -0.11 13.35
N TRP A 172 11.60 0.15 13.08
CA TRP A 172 10.67 -0.86 12.57
C TRP A 172 10.97 -1.21 11.14
N LEU A 173 11.34 -0.24 10.31
CA LEU A 173 11.80 -0.51 8.96
C LEU A 173 13.01 -1.45 8.97
N ARG A 174 14.01 -1.21 9.82
CA ARG A 174 15.15 -2.14 9.97
C ARG A 174 14.70 -3.53 10.40
N ALA A 175 13.83 -3.61 11.41
CA ALA A 175 13.35 -4.89 11.94
C ALA A 175 12.54 -5.70 10.90
N LEU A 176 11.76 -5.05 10.04
CA LEU A 176 11.05 -5.69 8.93
C LEU A 176 12.04 -6.30 7.93
N LEU A 177 13.03 -5.50 7.49
CA LEU A 177 14.06 -5.95 6.56
C LEU A 177 14.94 -7.08 7.13
N ASP A 178 15.23 -7.05 8.43
CA ASP A 178 15.99 -8.12 9.13
C ASP A 178 15.24 -9.47 9.18
N ASN A 179 13.92 -9.46 8.93
CA ASN A 179 13.09 -10.65 8.87
C ASN A 179 12.59 -10.94 7.45
N ASP A 180 13.36 -10.51 6.43
CA ASP A 180 13.11 -10.78 5.01
C ASP A 180 11.74 -10.30 4.49
N VAL A 181 11.14 -9.28 5.15
CA VAL A 181 9.92 -8.64 4.65
C VAL A 181 10.30 -7.73 3.47
N GLU A 182 9.66 -7.96 2.33
CA GLU A 182 9.82 -7.10 1.16
C GLU A 182 9.21 -5.72 1.46
N VAL A 183 10.00 -4.66 1.35
CA VAL A 183 9.52 -3.30 1.63
C VAL A 183 9.79 -2.36 0.46
N HIS A 184 8.75 -1.69 0.01
CA HIS A 184 8.81 -0.56 -0.92
C HIS A 184 8.75 0.76 -0.15
N GLY A 185 9.68 1.66 -0.42
CA GLY A 185 9.78 2.96 0.22
C GLY A 185 9.14 4.08 -0.60
N GLN A 186 8.60 5.09 0.08
CA GLN A 186 8.19 6.35 -0.56
C GLN A 186 8.83 7.56 0.12
N ILE A 187 9.21 8.53 -0.70
CA ILE A 187 9.63 9.87 -0.30
C ILE A 187 8.74 10.87 -1.02
N VAL A 188 7.75 11.41 -0.30
CA VAL A 188 7.09 12.66 -0.70
C VAL A 188 8.06 13.81 -0.48
N CYS A 189 8.53 14.41 -1.58
CA CYS A 189 9.53 15.46 -1.56
C CYS A 189 8.85 16.84 -1.59
N CYS A 190 9.02 17.58 -0.51
CA CYS A 190 8.46 18.91 -0.26
C CYS A 190 9.53 19.98 -0.52
N PRO A 191 9.31 20.92 -1.47
CA PRO A 191 10.30 21.93 -1.82
C PRO A 191 10.72 22.84 -0.66
N GLY A 192 12.03 22.97 -0.43
CA GLY A 192 12.62 23.72 0.68
C GLY A 192 12.52 23.03 2.05
N LEU A 193 12.15 21.74 2.09
CA LEU A 193 12.03 20.97 3.32
C LEU A 193 12.91 19.71 3.29
N ASN A 194 12.58 18.74 2.43
CA ASN A 194 13.33 17.49 2.31
C ASN A 194 13.85 17.23 0.89
N ASP A 195 13.99 18.29 0.10
CA ASP A 195 14.68 18.28 -1.19
C ASP A 195 16.16 18.66 -1.05
N GLY A 196 16.89 18.67 -2.17
CA GLY A 196 18.30 19.08 -2.22
C GLY A 196 19.18 18.24 -1.30
N ALA A 197 19.95 18.89 -0.43
CA ALA A 197 20.89 18.23 0.48
C ALA A 197 20.20 17.22 1.42
N VAL A 198 18.95 17.48 1.82
CA VAL A 198 18.22 16.56 2.69
C VAL A 198 17.80 15.29 1.94
N LEU A 199 17.46 15.41 0.66
CA LEU A 199 17.19 14.25 -0.19
C LEU A 199 18.47 13.43 -0.39
N ASP A 200 19.59 14.10 -0.66
CA ASP A 200 20.91 13.47 -0.79
C ASP A 200 21.29 12.68 0.48
N ASP A 201 21.22 13.33 1.65
CA ASP A 201 21.43 12.69 2.96
C ASP A 201 20.45 11.53 3.19
N THR A 202 19.21 11.68 2.72
CA THR A 202 18.18 10.64 2.84
C THR A 202 18.57 9.39 2.07
N LEU A 203 19.01 9.55 0.82
CA LEU A 203 19.46 8.44 -0.03
C LEU A 203 20.77 7.83 0.47
N ALA A 204 21.73 8.64 0.95
CA ALA A 204 22.91 8.13 1.63
C ALA A 204 22.55 7.27 2.86
N GLY A 205 21.63 7.76 3.70
CA GLY A 205 21.18 7.03 4.88
C GLY A 205 20.37 5.77 4.57
N VAL A 206 19.71 5.71 3.40
CA VAL A 206 19.09 4.48 2.90
C VAL A 206 20.17 3.47 2.54
N LEU A 207 21.19 3.87 1.77
CA LEU A 207 22.27 2.96 1.39
C LEU A 207 22.98 2.36 2.62
N ASP A 208 23.21 3.19 3.65
CA ASP A 208 23.90 2.79 4.86
C ASP A 208 23.07 1.84 5.75
N ARG A 209 21.77 2.09 5.91
CA ARG A 209 20.96 1.44 6.95
C ARG A 209 19.85 0.53 6.42
N PHE A 210 19.38 0.77 5.20
CA PHE A 210 18.26 0.08 4.56
C PHE A 210 18.56 -0.35 3.11
N PRO A 211 19.76 -0.90 2.80
CA PRO A 211 20.09 -1.31 1.42
C PRO A 211 19.21 -2.46 0.89
N ASP A 212 18.52 -3.15 1.79
CA ASP A 212 17.66 -4.31 1.51
C ASP A 212 16.25 -3.91 1.04
N LEU A 213 15.90 -2.62 1.06
CA LEU A 213 14.63 -2.13 0.50
C LEU A 213 14.43 -2.60 -0.94
N THR A 214 13.22 -2.95 -1.35
CA THR A 214 13.00 -3.48 -2.72
C THR A 214 12.98 -2.38 -3.77
N SER A 215 12.38 -1.25 -3.46
CA SER A 215 12.40 -0.07 -4.32
C SER A 215 12.09 1.17 -3.48
N ILE A 216 12.39 2.35 -4.03
CA ILE A 216 12.00 3.64 -3.47
C ILE A 216 11.44 4.52 -4.58
N CYS A 217 10.23 5.04 -4.39
CA CYS A 217 9.70 6.11 -5.23
C CYS A 217 9.90 7.48 -4.58
N VAL A 218 10.36 8.45 -5.37
CA VAL A 218 10.40 9.87 -5.00
C VAL A 218 9.31 10.57 -5.77
N VAL A 219 8.32 11.11 -5.07
CA VAL A 219 7.14 11.75 -5.65
C VAL A 219 7.08 13.23 -5.26
N PRO A 220 6.66 14.13 -6.16
CA PRO A 220 6.51 15.53 -5.81
C PRO A 220 5.33 15.72 -4.85
N LEU A 221 5.39 16.80 -4.08
CA LEU A 221 4.29 17.23 -3.23
C LEU A 221 3.01 17.51 -4.04
N GLY A 222 1.99 16.69 -3.84
CA GLY A 222 0.64 16.95 -4.34
C GLY A 222 -0.09 18.00 -3.50
N LEU A 223 -0.50 19.11 -4.14
CA LEU A 223 -1.24 20.18 -3.47
C LEU A 223 -2.64 20.36 -4.03
N SER A 224 -3.59 20.48 -3.12
CA SER A 224 -4.93 20.94 -3.43
C SER A 224 -5.08 22.43 -3.11
N LYS A 225 -6.09 23.07 -3.72
CA LYS A 225 -6.47 24.46 -3.39
C LYS A 225 -6.96 24.66 -1.95
N TYR A 226 -7.16 23.58 -1.19
CA TYR A 226 -7.59 23.61 0.21
C TYR A 226 -6.42 23.48 1.19
N ASN A 227 -5.18 23.31 0.72
CA ASN A 227 -4.01 23.41 1.57
C ASN A 227 -3.83 24.86 2.07
N THR A 228 -3.57 25.02 3.36
CA THR A 228 -3.35 26.32 4.01
C THR A 228 -1.98 26.43 4.70
N GLU A 229 -1.15 25.40 4.62
CA GLU A 229 0.17 25.35 5.25
C GLU A 229 1.15 26.24 4.49
N SER A 230 1.74 27.20 5.19
CA SER A 230 2.59 28.24 4.57
C SER A 230 3.90 27.70 4.00
N ARG A 231 4.37 26.55 4.48
CA ARG A 231 5.56 25.85 3.99
C ARG A 231 5.30 25.02 2.74
N MET A 232 4.04 24.78 2.39
CA MET A 232 3.66 23.91 1.28
C MET A 232 3.45 24.73 0.02
N ARG A 233 4.26 24.46 -1.01
CA ARG A 233 4.17 25.11 -2.32
C ARG A 233 4.45 24.11 -3.45
N PRO A 234 3.93 24.36 -4.67
CA PRO A 234 4.24 23.52 -5.81
C PRO A 234 5.73 23.49 -6.11
N THR A 235 6.20 22.32 -6.56
CA THR A 235 7.56 22.13 -7.09
C THR A 235 7.72 22.90 -8.39
N THR A 236 8.78 23.69 -8.51
CA THR A 236 9.11 24.38 -9.76
C THR A 236 9.81 23.44 -10.74
N GLY A 237 9.77 23.73 -12.05
CA GLY A 237 10.48 22.91 -13.04
C GLY A 237 12.00 22.81 -12.80
N ARG A 238 12.62 23.85 -12.22
CA ARG A 238 14.04 23.81 -11.83
C ARG A 238 14.29 22.88 -10.65
N GLU A 239 13.42 22.88 -9.66
CA GLU A 239 13.52 21.97 -8.50
C GLU A 239 13.22 20.54 -8.91
N ALA A 240 12.24 20.33 -9.80
CA ALA A 240 11.97 19.03 -10.39
C ALA A 240 13.19 18.47 -11.12
N ALA A 241 13.84 19.30 -11.96
CA ALA A 241 15.08 18.93 -12.63
C ALA A 241 16.20 18.57 -11.63
N ALA A 242 16.35 19.33 -10.54
CA ALA A 242 17.35 19.04 -9.52
C ALA A 242 17.07 17.74 -8.74
N VAL A 243 15.79 17.41 -8.50
CA VAL A 243 15.41 16.12 -7.89
C VAL A 243 15.72 14.97 -8.85
N ILE A 244 15.43 15.11 -10.15
CA ILE A 244 15.79 14.10 -11.16
C ILE A 244 17.31 13.89 -11.17
N ASP A 245 18.09 14.96 -11.25
CA ASP A 245 19.56 14.88 -11.26
C ASP A 245 20.09 14.14 -10.02
N CYS A 246 19.57 14.48 -8.82
CA CYS A 246 19.92 13.81 -7.58
C CYS A 246 19.56 12.30 -7.60
N VAL A 247 18.35 11.96 -8.06
CA VAL A 247 17.92 10.56 -8.16
C VAL A 247 18.76 9.77 -9.15
N GLU A 248 19.08 10.33 -10.32
CA GLU A 248 19.90 9.67 -11.34
C GLU A 248 21.35 9.46 -10.84
N ASP A 249 21.93 10.44 -10.14
CA ASP A 249 23.25 10.29 -9.51
C ASP A 249 23.25 9.14 -8.49
N TRP A 250 22.23 9.06 -7.63
CA TRP A 250 22.09 7.98 -6.65
C TRP A 250 21.77 6.64 -7.28
N GLN A 251 21.01 6.59 -8.38
CA GLN A 251 20.79 5.36 -9.14
C GLN A 251 22.12 4.73 -9.58
N GLU A 252 23.08 5.55 -10.03
CA GLU A 252 24.42 5.06 -10.42
C GLU A 252 25.25 4.58 -9.22
N VAL A 253 25.13 5.25 -8.06
CA VAL A 253 25.74 4.78 -6.81
C VAL A 253 25.14 3.44 -6.39
N TYR A 254 23.82 3.31 -6.32
CA TYR A 254 23.13 2.07 -5.97
C TYR A 254 23.44 0.95 -6.96
N ARG A 255 23.49 1.24 -8.26
CA ARG A 255 23.86 0.26 -9.28
C ARG A 255 25.28 -0.27 -9.06
N THR A 256 26.20 0.59 -8.63
CA THR A 256 27.59 0.21 -8.36
C THR A 256 27.73 -0.60 -7.07
N VAL A 257 27.00 -0.23 -6.01
CA VAL A 257 27.16 -0.82 -4.67
C VAL A 257 26.25 -2.03 -4.45
N LEU A 258 25.01 -1.97 -4.94
CA LEU A 258 23.96 -2.98 -4.74
C LEU A 258 23.66 -3.80 -6.01
N GLY A 259 24.17 -3.40 -7.17
CA GLY A 259 23.91 -4.08 -8.45
C GLY A 259 22.56 -3.77 -9.10
N ARG A 260 21.78 -2.82 -8.54
CA ARG A 260 20.44 -2.44 -9.00
C ARG A 260 20.14 -0.98 -8.71
N ARG A 261 19.16 -0.38 -9.40
CA ARG A 261 18.66 0.97 -9.12
C ARG A 261 17.60 0.89 -8.05
N LEU A 262 17.95 1.31 -6.84
CA LEU A 262 17.01 1.23 -5.71
C LEU A 262 15.95 2.34 -5.74
N VAL A 263 16.29 3.53 -6.25
CA VAL A 263 15.44 4.72 -6.20
C VAL A 263 14.99 5.17 -7.58
N HIS A 264 13.75 5.62 -7.71
CA HIS A 264 13.18 6.14 -8.95
C HIS A 264 12.35 7.39 -8.66
N ALA A 265 12.51 8.42 -9.49
CA ALA A 265 11.62 9.57 -9.51
C ALA A 265 10.33 9.20 -10.24
N SER A 266 9.18 9.68 -9.77
CA SER A 266 7.92 9.51 -10.48
C SER A 266 7.91 10.24 -11.81
N ASP A 267 7.06 9.79 -12.73
CA ASP A 267 6.91 10.37 -14.07
C ASP A 267 6.49 11.85 -14.01
N GLU A 268 5.80 12.27 -12.93
CA GLU A 268 5.41 13.66 -12.71
C GLU A 268 6.62 14.60 -12.64
N TYR A 269 7.77 14.16 -12.10
CA TYR A 269 8.98 14.97 -12.10
C TYR A 269 9.47 15.29 -13.51
N TYR A 270 9.48 14.29 -14.39
CA TYR A 270 9.92 14.45 -15.78
C TYR A 270 8.99 15.40 -16.54
N LEU A 271 7.68 15.30 -16.30
CA LEU A 271 6.69 16.24 -16.83
C LEU A 271 6.93 17.67 -16.33
N LEU A 272 7.11 17.87 -15.02
CA LEU A 272 7.37 19.19 -14.41
C LEU A 272 8.67 19.82 -14.91
N ALA A 273 9.70 19.00 -15.13
CA ALA A 273 11.01 19.43 -15.63
C ALA A 273 11.05 19.60 -17.16
N GLY A 274 10.03 19.13 -17.90
CA GLY A 274 10.04 19.09 -19.36
C GLY A 274 11.12 18.16 -19.93
N ARG A 275 11.46 17.09 -19.21
CA ARG A 275 12.45 16.08 -19.60
C ARG A 275 11.75 14.85 -20.17
N PRO A 276 12.39 14.11 -21.11
CA PRO A 276 11.85 12.83 -21.56
C PRO A 276 11.83 11.83 -20.41
N PHE A 277 10.87 10.89 -20.43
CA PHE A 277 10.86 9.78 -19.48
C PHE A 277 12.09 8.87 -19.71
N PRO A 278 12.62 8.19 -18.68
CA PRO A 278 13.63 7.15 -18.84
C PRO A 278 13.18 6.04 -19.81
N GLU A 279 14.13 5.32 -20.40
CA GLU A 279 13.83 4.10 -21.14
C GLU A 279 13.31 2.99 -20.21
N PRO A 280 12.51 2.03 -20.70
CA PRO A 280 11.85 1.02 -19.86
C PRO A 280 12.79 0.23 -18.95
N GLU A 281 14.00 -0.08 -19.42
CA GLU A 281 15.00 -0.84 -18.68
C GLU A 281 15.50 -0.11 -17.43
N ALA A 282 15.39 1.23 -17.39
CA ALA A 282 15.78 2.02 -16.23
C ALA A 282 14.81 1.86 -15.05
N TYR A 283 13.61 1.36 -15.28
CA TYR A 283 12.59 1.12 -14.24
C TYR A 283 12.68 -0.26 -13.58
N GLU A 284 13.59 -1.13 -14.04
CA GLU A 284 13.90 -2.44 -13.45
C GLU A 284 12.65 -3.29 -13.12
N GLY A 285 11.67 -3.29 -14.04
CA GLY A 285 10.44 -4.07 -13.91
C GLY A 285 9.24 -3.31 -13.34
N PHE A 286 9.32 -1.98 -13.20
CA PHE A 286 8.20 -1.11 -12.82
C PHE A 286 7.58 -1.47 -11.46
N ALA A 287 8.41 -1.80 -10.47
CA ALA A 287 7.96 -2.21 -9.14
C ALA A 287 7.00 -1.21 -8.46
N MET A 288 7.13 0.09 -8.77
CA MET A 288 6.34 1.18 -8.19
C MET A 288 5.37 1.81 -9.22
N HIS A 289 4.86 1.01 -10.16
CA HIS A 289 3.97 1.49 -11.22
C HIS A 289 2.74 2.21 -10.66
N GLU A 290 2.10 1.67 -9.62
CA GLU A 290 0.92 2.27 -8.98
C GLU A 290 1.22 3.60 -8.25
N ASP A 291 2.50 3.84 -7.93
CA ASP A 291 2.99 5.08 -7.31
C ASP A 291 3.43 6.15 -8.32
N GLY A 292 3.09 5.97 -9.59
CA GLY A 292 3.43 6.93 -10.64
C GLY A 292 4.84 6.78 -11.20
N VAL A 293 5.54 5.67 -10.93
CA VAL A 293 6.86 5.39 -11.49
C VAL A 293 6.72 4.54 -12.75
N GLY A 294 6.85 5.18 -13.92
CA GLY A 294 6.78 4.52 -15.22
C GLY A 294 5.38 4.34 -15.80
N MET A 295 4.34 4.91 -15.18
CA MET A 295 2.96 4.91 -15.70
C MET A 295 2.85 5.51 -17.10
N ALA A 296 3.46 6.68 -17.32
CA ALA A 296 3.45 7.35 -18.60
C ALA A 296 4.29 6.59 -19.63
N ARG A 297 5.42 6.02 -19.20
CA ARG A 297 6.30 5.23 -20.08
C ARG A 297 5.61 3.95 -20.56
N THR A 298 4.96 3.19 -19.68
CA THR A 298 4.26 1.96 -20.07
C THR A 298 3.06 2.28 -20.96
N PHE A 299 2.29 3.33 -20.62
CA PHE A 299 1.21 3.81 -21.47
C PHE A 299 1.70 4.20 -22.88
N GLU A 300 2.83 4.91 -22.99
CA GLU A 300 3.43 5.25 -24.28
C GLU A 300 3.81 4.01 -25.10
N LEU A 301 4.42 3.00 -24.47
CA LEU A 301 4.79 1.75 -25.14
C LEU A 301 3.57 0.98 -25.66
N GLU A 302 2.52 0.91 -24.84
CA GLU A 302 1.25 0.24 -25.20
C GLU A 302 0.56 0.98 -26.34
N PHE A 303 0.47 2.31 -26.22
CA PHE A 303 -0.18 3.16 -27.23
C PHE A 303 0.55 3.11 -28.58
N THR A 304 1.87 3.04 -28.58
CA THR A 304 2.69 2.96 -29.81
C THR A 304 2.84 1.54 -30.36
N GLY A 305 2.29 0.53 -29.68
CA GLY A 305 2.39 -0.88 -30.08
C GLY A 305 3.81 -1.46 -29.95
N ARG A 306 4.68 -0.81 -29.17
CA ARG A 306 6.04 -1.31 -28.87
C ARG A 306 6.03 -2.45 -27.85
N THR A 307 4.92 -2.64 -27.13
CA THR A 307 4.64 -3.82 -26.31
C THR A 307 3.22 -4.32 -26.58
N THR A 308 3.04 -5.64 -26.54
CA THR A 308 1.71 -6.29 -26.52
C THR A 308 1.35 -6.82 -25.13
N SER A 309 2.30 -6.82 -24.19
CA SER A 309 2.03 -7.10 -22.79
C SER A 309 1.68 -5.79 -22.09
N VAL A 310 0.46 -5.73 -21.56
CA VAL A 310 0.01 -4.63 -20.71
C VAL A 310 0.81 -4.69 -19.41
N THR A 311 1.34 -3.53 -18.99
CA THR A 311 1.88 -3.41 -17.63
C THR A 311 0.68 -3.31 -16.71
N SER A 312 0.23 -4.45 -16.21
CA SER A 312 -0.86 -4.50 -15.25
C SER A 312 -0.39 -3.94 -13.91
N PRO A 313 -1.27 -3.33 -13.10
CA PRO A 313 -1.01 -3.15 -11.67
C PRO A 313 -0.45 -4.45 -11.10
N GLN A 314 0.57 -4.36 -10.24
CA GLN A 314 1.08 -5.55 -9.58
C GLN A 314 -0.09 -6.23 -8.89
N ALA A 315 -0.25 -7.53 -9.12
CA ALA A 315 -1.37 -8.25 -8.53
C ALA A 315 -1.17 -8.30 -7.02
N GLY A 316 -1.73 -7.32 -6.30
CA GLY A 316 -1.85 -7.41 -4.85
C GLY A 316 -2.56 -8.71 -4.48
N PHE A 317 -2.40 -9.16 -3.24
CA PHE A 317 -3.00 -10.39 -2.72
C PHE A 317 -4.52 -10.50 -3.01
N PHE A 318 -5.20 -9.37 -3.23
CA PHE A 318 -6.62 -9.26 -3.60
C PHE A 318 -6.90 -8.70 -5.01
N ALA A 319 -5.97 -8.76 -5.97
CA ALA A 319 -6.24 -8.31 -7.34
C ALA A 319 -7.46 -9.02 -7.99
N TRP A 320 -7.85 -10.18 -7.48
CA TRP A 320 -9.07 -10.90 -7.86
C TRP A 320 -10.36 -10.34 -7.21
N ALA A 321 -10.28 -9.69 -6.06
CA ALA A 321 -11.44 -9.15 -5.33
C ALA A 321 -11.92 -7.80 -5.91
N ASP A 322 -11.03 -7.05 -6.58
CA ASP A 322 -11.40 -5.87 -7.37
C ASP A 322 -11.91 -6.22 -8.79
N GLY A 323 -11.86 -7.50 -9.15
CA GLY A 323 -12.48 -8.03 -10.36
C GLY A 323 -14.00 -8.00 -10.22
N ALA A 324 -14.63 -6.94 -10.76
CA ALA A 324 -16.07 -6.93 -11.01
C ALA A 324 -16.51 -8.27 -11.63
N PRO A 325 -17.62 -8.88 -11.18
CA PRO A 325 -18.02 -10.19 -11.65
C PRO A 325 -18.09 -10.20 -13.18
N ALA A 326 -17.44 -11.19 -13.78
CA ALA A 326 -17.48 -11.45 -15.22
C ALA A 326 -18.94 -11.68 -15.64
N GLY A 327 -19.65 -10.60 -16.00
CA GLY A 327 -21.09 -10.67 -16.24
C GLY A 327 -21.81 -9.39 -16.62
N SER A 328 -21.26 -8.18 -16.46
CA SER A 328 -21.91 -6.96 -16.95
C SER A 328 -21.47 -6.61 -18.39
N ARG A 329 -21.84 -7.46 -19.35
CA ARG A 329 -21.98 -6.97 -20.73
C ARG A 329 -23.14 -5.99 -20.72
N TYR A 330 -22.84 -4.69 -20.74
CA TYR A 330 -23.80 -3.68 -21.13
C TYR A 330 -24.17 -3.93 -22.60
N GLU A 331 -25.32 -4.56 -22.84
CA GLU A 331 -26.04 -4.41 -24.10
C GLU A 331 -26.78 -3.08 -24.06
N GLY A 332 -26.37 -2.16 -24.93
CA GLY A 332 -27.01 -0.90 -25.26
C GLY A 332 -26.60 -0.49 -26.66
#